data_AF-A0A355IQ92-F1
#
_entry.id   AF-A0A355IQ92-F1
#
_cell.length_a   1.000
_cell.length_b   1.000
_cell.length_c   1.000
_cell.angle_alpha   90.00
_cell.angle_beta   90.00
_cell.angle_gamma   90.00
#
_symmetry.space_group_name_H-M   'P 1'
#
loop_
_entity.id
_entity.type
_entity.pdbx_description
1 polymer ?
#
loop_
_entity_poly.entity_id
_entity_poly.type
_entity_poly.pdbx_seq_one_letter_code
_entity_poly.pdbx_strand_id
1 'polypeptide(L)'
;MKRTKCLMLGIAATLCVQVMAQSSLREATKDLFLMGVAVNNYQVNGGNRAENDLIKTHFSAIVPENCMKSSEIHPEENRWEFGPTDKMVAFGEANNQVITGHTLIWHSQLARWFTVDEKGQPVSPEVLKARMRDHIHTIMKRYKGRIKGYDVVNEAFEDNGSYRRSPFYRILGKDFMKLAFQYAQEADPDAELYYNDYNMATPAKCDAVVEFVKELKAEGIRIDAVGLQGHMNMDGPSVEAYETSFKKLAAVGVKVMITEWDISILPNPYNHSGANISDRFAYNKTNDPYRDAIPKDVLKAWNKRYTDMFALFIKYHEIVDRVTVWGLTDAHSWKNDFPIRGRKDYPLLIDRDRQVKPVVNQMIKQAKKASKKLKK
;
A
#
# COMPACT_ATOMS: atom_id res chain seq x y z
N MET A 1 46.64 37.24 -60.27
CA MET A 1 45.50 36.46 -59.76
C MET A 1 45.98 35.46 -58.71
N LYS A 2 45.92 35.82 -57.43
CA LYS A 2 46.25 34.93 -56.30
C LYS A 2 44.97 34.21 -55.86
N ARG A 3 44.96 32.87 -55.82
CA ARG A 3 43.87 32.08 -55.22
C ARG A 3 44.30 31.62 -53.84
N THR A 4 43.76 32.26 -52.83
CA THR A 4 43.89 31.90 -51.41
C THR A 4 42.94 30.72 -51.12
N LYS A 5 43.47 29.56 -50.73
CA LYS A 5 42.66 28.47 -50.17
C LYS A 5 42.52 28.71 -48.67
N CYS A 6 41.31 29.07 -48.23
CA CYS A 6 40.95 29.18 -46.83
C CYS A 6 40.64 27.77 -46.30
N LEU A 7 41.44 27.28 -45.36
CA LEU A 7 41.23 26.01 -44.67
C LEU A 7 40.37 26.31 -43.42
N MET A 8 39.07 26.02 -43.47
CA MET A 8 38.24 26.03 -42.26
C MET A 8 38.49 24.75 -41.46
N LEU A 9 39.19 24.86 -40.34
CA LEU A 9 39.17 23.84 -39.29
C LEU A 9 37.85 23.98 -38.52
N GLY A 10 36.89 23.10 -38.80
CA GLY A 10 35.69 22.94 -37.97
C GLY A 10 36.04 22.14 -36.72
N ILE A 11 36.16 22.81 -35.57
CA ILE A 11 36.22 22.14 -34.27
C ILE A 11 34.80 21.69 -33.93
N ALA A 12 34.53 20.40 -34.11
CA ALA A 12 33.30 19.76 -33.64
C ALA A 12 33.42 19.57 -32.12
N ALA A 13 32.92 20.52 -31.33
CA ALA A 13 32.74 20.36 -29.90
C ALA A 13 31.61 19.35 -29.64
N THR A 14 31.97 18.10 -29.35
CA THR A 14 31.01 17.08 -28.90
C THR A 14 30.58 17.44 -27.49
N LEU A 15 29.40 18.07 -27.35
CA LEU A 15 28.71 18.23 -26.08
C LEU A 15 28.33 16.84 -25.56
N CYS A 16 29.21 16.26 -24.76
CA CYS A 16 28.91 15.07 -23.98
C CYS A 16 27.92 15.49 -22.88
N VAL A 17 26.63 15.48 -23.21
CA VAL A 17 25.57 15.55 -22.19
C VAL A 17 25.71 14.27 -21.38
N GLN A 18 26.42 14.34 -20.25
CA GLN A 18 26.31 13.34 -19.21
C GLN A 18 24.87 13.38 -18.73
N VAL A 19 24.02 12.54 -19.30
CA VAL A 19 22.75 12.16 -18.71
C VAL A 19 23.14 11.44 -17.42
N MET A 20 23.25 12.19 -16.32
CA MET A 20 23.29 11.55 -15.00
C MET A 20 22.03 10.71 -14.93
N ALA A 21 22.19 9.38 -14.90
CA ALA A 21 21.08 8.47 -14.72
C ALA A 21 20.28 8.96 -13.50
N GLN A 22 19.07 9.45 -13.76
CA GLN A 22 18.20 9.96 -12.70
C GLN A 22 17.88 8.77 -11.80
N SER A 23 18.39 8.79 -10.57
CA SER A 23 18.18 7.67 -9.64
C SER A 23 16.70 7.47 -9.37
N SER A 24 16.26 6.21 -9.36
CA SER A 24 14.88 5.86 -9.05
C SER A 24 14.60 5.91 -7.53
N LEU A 25 13.31 5.79 -7.16
CA LEU A 25 12.90 5.69 -5.75
C LEU A 25 13.48 4.41 -5.12
N ARG A 26 13.32 3.26 -5.82
CA ARG A 26 13.93 1.97 -5.48
C ARG A 26 15.40 2.09 -5.06
N GLU A 27 16.23 2.74 -5.87
CA GLU A 27 17.65 2.92 -5.54
C GLU A 27 17.89 3.92 -4.41
N ALA A 28 17.07 4.98 -4.33
CA ALA A 28 17.25 6.03 -3.34
C ALA A 28 16.89 5.57 -1.91
N THR A 29 15.98 4.62 -1.76
CA THR A 29 15.50 4.13 -0.45
C THR A 29 16.08 2.78 -0.02
N LYS A 30 16.96 2.15 -0.82
CA LYS A 30 17.42 0.77 -0.56
C LYS A 30 18.08 0.53 0.81
N ASP A 31 18.73 1.56 1.37
CA ASP A 31 19.38 1.51 2.68
C ASP A 31 18.43 1.99 3.81
N LEU A 32 17.15 2.26 3.50
CA LEU A 32 16.16 2.83 4.42
C LEU A 32 14.94 1.91 4.56
N PHE A 33 14.25 1.62 3.46
CA PHE A 33 13.05 0.77 3.42
C PHE A 33 12.69 0.36 1.99
N LEU A 34 11.83 -0.65 1.87
CA LEU A 34 11.25 -1.04 0.58
C LEU A 34 10.29 0.04 0.09
N MET A 35 10.49 0.51 -1.15
CA MET A 35 9.52 1.37 -1.84
C MET A 35 8.60 0.47 -2.67
N GLY A 36 7.32 0.39 -2.29
CA GLY A 36 6.33 -0.47 -2.91
C GLY A 36 5.30 0.26 -3.76
N VAL A 37 4.58 -0.50 -4.58
CA VAL A 37 3.40 -0.04 -5.34
C VAL A 37 2.32 -1.12 -5.40
N ALA A 38 1.06 -0.72 -5.23
CA ALA A 38 -0.08 -1.59 -5.52
C ALA A 38 -0.30 -1.70 -7.02
N VAL A 39 -0.47 -2.95 -7.49
CA VAL A 39 -0.53 -3.26 -8.92
C VAL A 39 -1.71 -4.17 -9.25
N ASN A 40 -2.29 -3.94 -10.44
CA ASN A 40 -3.38 -4.73 -10.98
C ASN A 40 -2.89 -5.78 -11.99
N ASN A 41 -3.74 -6.77 -12.25
CA ASN A 41 -3.44 -7.86 -13.17
C ASN A 41 -3.13 -7.41 -14.60
N TYR A 42 -3.78 -6.37 -15.12
CA TYR A 42 -3.48 -5.88 -16.47
C TYR A 42 -2.02 -5.37 -16.58
N GLN A 43 -1.48 -4.82 -15.50
CA GLN A 43 -0.12 -4.31 -15.46
C GLN A 43 0.86 -5.47 -15.50
N VAL A 44 0.72 -6.45 -14.60
CA VAL A 44 1.64 -7.60 -14.56
C VAL A 44 1.52 -8.55 -15.75
N ASN A 45 0.41 -8.49 -16.50
CA ASN A 45 0.19 -9.28 -17.71
C ASN A 45 0.70 -8.58 -19.00
N GLY A 46 1.50 -7.52 -18.88
CA GLY A 46 2.06 -6.80 -20.03
C GLY A 46 1.06 -5.93 -20.79
N GLY A 47 -0.09 -5.60 -20.20
CA GLY A 47 -1.13 -4.76 -20.82
C GLY A 47 -0.66 -3.34 -21.13
N ASN A 48 0.39 -2.86 -20.46
CA ASN A 48 1.04 -1.58 -20.77
C ASN A 48 2.54 -1.61 -20.44
N ARG A 49 3.39 -1.64 -21.47
CA ARG A 49 4.85 -1.69 -21.31
C ARG A 49 5.42 -0.49 -20.56
N ALA A 50 4.90 0.72 -20.79
CA ALA A 50 5.39 1.91 -20.10
C ALA A 50 5.12 1.85 -18.59
N GLU A 51 3.97 1.32 -18.19
CA GLU A 51 3.65 1.10 -16.77
C GLU A 51 4.51 0.01 -16.15
N ASN A 52 4.79 -1.06 -16.89
CA ASN A 52 5.71 -2.12 -16.45
C ASN A 52 7.10 -1.55 -16.18
N ASP A 53 7.62 -0.74 -17.10
CA ASP A 53 8.95 -0.13 -16.96
C ASP A 53 9.00 0.83 -15.76
N LEU A 54 7.93 1.58 -15.50
CA LEU A 54 7.81 2.42 -14.29
C LEU A 54 7.83 1.58 -13.01
N ILE A 55 7.05 0.49 -12.95
CA ILE A 55 7.00 -0.42 -11.79
C ILE A 55 8.41 -0.96 -11.49
N LYS A 56 9.08 -1.50 -12.51
CA LYS A 56 10.43 -2.10 -12.39
C LYS A 56 11.49 -1.09 -11.95
N THR A 57 11.41 0.12 -12.50
CA THR A 57 12.39 1.19 -12.27
C THR A 57 12.26 1.75 -10.86
N HIS A 58 11.05 2.09 -10.43
CA HIS A 58 10.84 2.89 -9.23
C HIS A 58 10.56 2.09 -7.95
N PHE A 59 10.17 0.82 -8.03
CA PHE A 59 9.67 0.10 -6.86
C PHE A 59 10.44 -1.21 -6.61
N SER A 60 10.87 -1.40 -5.36
CA SER A 60 11.48 -2.64 -4.87
C SER A 60 10.47 -3.65 -4.33
N ALA A 61 9.20 -3.26 -4.17
CA ALA A 61 8.15 -4.14 -3.69
C ALA A 61 6.84 -3.96 -4.48
N ILE A 62 6.01 -4.99 -4.48
CA ILE A 62 4.66 -4.97 -5.05
C ILE A 62 3.66 -5.60 -4.10
N VAL A 63 2.42 -5.13 -4.19
CA VAL A 63 1.25 -5.71 -3.51
C VAL A 63 0.12 -5.86 -4.54
N PRO A 64 -0.57 -7.01 -4.62
CA PRO A 64 -1.73 -7.16 -5.49
C PRO A 64 -2.87 -6.30 -4.97
N GLU A 65 -3.38 -5.39 -5.81
CA GLU A 65 -4.46 -4.50 -5.40
C GLU A 65 -5.77 -5.27 -5.13
N ASN A 66 -6.02 -6.36 -5.87
CA ASN A 66 -7.30 -7.09 -5.78
C ASN A 66 -7.20 -8.61 -5.85
N CYS A 67 -6.34 -9.19 -6.69
CA CYS A 67 -6.44 -10.61 -7.03
C CYS A 67 -6.15 -11.61 -5.90
N MET A 68 -5.66 -11.17 -4.74
CA MET A 68 -5.50 -12.02 -3.56
C MET A 68 -6.62 -11.87 -2.52
N LYS A 69 -7.61 -11.00 -2.75
CA LYS A 69 -8.77 -10.85 -1.86
C LYS A 69 -9.68 -12.06 -1.99
N SER A 70 -10.39 -12.39 -0.90
CA SER A 70 -11.19 -13.61 -0.77
C SER A 70 -12.15 -13.85 -1.95
N SER A 71 -12.91 -12.84 -2.38
CA SER A 71 -13.85 -12.98 -3.51
C SER A 71 -13.20 -13.27 -4.85
N GLU A 72 -11.92 -12.92 -5.01
CA GLU A 72 -11.15 -13.16 -6.23
C GLU A 72 -10.47 -14.52 -6.17
N ILE A 73 -9.71 -14.80 -5.10
CA ILE A 73 -8.86 -15.99 -5.02
C ILE A 73 -9.61 -17.26 -4.58
N HIS A 74 -10.66 -17.12 -3.75
CA HIS A 74 -11.47 -18.22 -3.21
C HIS A 74 -12.98 -17.96 -3.38
N PRO A 75 -13.47 -17.78 -4.63
CA PRO A 75 -14.82 -17.29 -4.92
C PRO A 75 -15.95 -18.24 -4.51
N GLU A 76 -15.70 -19.55 -4.45
CA GLU A 76 -16.65 -20.61 -4.04
C GLU A 76 -15.94 -21.63 -3.14
N GLU A 77 -16.68 -22.31 -2.27
CA GLU A 77 -16.13 -23.17 -1.20
C GLU A 77 -15.14 -24.24 -1.68
N ASN A 78 -15.34 -24.76 -2.89
CA ASN A 78 -14.50 -25.79 -3.48
C ASN A 78 -13.82 -25.32 -4.79
N ARG A 79 -13.75 -24.00 -5.03
CA ARG A 79 -13.14 -23.43 -6.25
C ARG A 79 -12.14 -22.33 -5.93
N TRP A 80 -10.93 -22.50 -6.45
CA TRP A 80 -9.83 -21.57 -6.30
C TRP A 80 -9.42 -20.95 -7.64
N GLU A 81 -9.07 -19.66 -7.62
CA GLU A 81 -8.65 -18.90 -8.81
C GLU A 81 -7.23 -18.33 -8.62
N PHE A 82 -6.22 -19.21 -8.68
CA PHE A 82 -4.83 -18.80 -8.43
C PHE A 82 -4.15 -18.11 -9.62
N GLY A 83 -4.65 -18.29 -10.85
CA GLY A 83 -3.97 -17.82 -12.07
C GLY A 83 -3.58 -16.33 -12.04
N PRO A 84 -4.48 -15.42 -11.66
CA PRO A 84 -4.16 -14.00 -11.46
C PRO A 84 -3.02 -13.75 -10.47
N THR A 85 -3.03 -14.41 -9.31
CA THR A 85 -2.00 -14.26 -8.27
C THR A 85 -0.67 -14.91 -8.68
N ASP A 86 -0.70 -16.07 -9.33
CA ASP A 86 0.52 -16.73 -9.82
C ASP A 86 1.29 -15.81 -10.78
N LYS A 87 0.59 -15.10 -11.66
CA LYS A 87 1.20 -14.12 -12.57
C LYS A 87 1.75 -12.90 -11.83
N MET A 88 1.07 -12.45 -10.76
CA MET A 88 1.56 -11.38 -9.89
C MET A 88 2.89 -11.76 -9.22
N VAL A 89 2.93 -12.95 -8.62
CA VAL A 89 4.14 -13.46 -7.94
C VAL A 89 5.27 -13.64 -8.95
N ALA A 90 5.00 -14.25 -10.10
CA ALA A 90 6.00 -14.43 -11.16
C ALA A 90 6.55 -13.10 -11.69
N PHE A 91 5.70 -12.07 -11.82
CA PHE A 91 6.14 -10.73 -12.19
C PHE A 91 7.07 -10.13 -11.13
N GLY A 92 6.74 -10.24 -9.84
CA GLY A 92 7.58 -9.74 -8.76
C GLY A 92 8.95 -10.43 -8.73
N GLU A 93 8.96 -11.77 -8.81
CA GLU A 93 10.19 -12.58 -8.85
C GLU A 93 11.08 -12.20 -10.04
N ALA A 94 10.50 -12.12 -11.25
CA ALA A 94 11.25 -11.77 -12.47
C ALA A 94 11.91 -10.38 -12.42
N ASN A 95 11.43 -9.48 -11.57
CA ASN A 95 11.93 -8.11 -11.44
C ASN A 95 12.68 -7.86 -10.11
N ASN A 96 12.96 -8.93 -9.35
CA ASN A 96 13.60 -8.89 -8.03
C ASN A 96 12.84 -7.95 -7.07
N GLN A 97 11.51 -8.05 -7.06
CA GLN A 97 10.65 -7.26 -6.20
C GLN A 97 10.12 -8.12 -5.06
N VAL A 98 10.09 -7.56 -3.86
CA VAL A 98 9.49 -8.18 -2.69
C VAL A 98 7.96 -8.16 -2.84
N ILE A 99 7.30 -9.26 -2.51
CA ILE A 99 5.85 -9.38 -2.64
C ILE A 99 5.23 -9.46 -1.24
N THR A 100 4.19 -8.67 -1.01
CA THR A 100 3.29 -8.78 0.16
C THR A 100 1.95 -9.34 -0.29
N GLY A 101 1.42 -10.33 0.44
CA GLY A 101 0.09 -10.86 0.20
C GLY A 101 -1.00 -9.99 0.84
N HIS A 102 -1.97 -9.53 0.07
CA HIS A 102 -3.06 -8.67 0.53
C HIS A 102 -4.40 -9.18 0.01
N THR A 103 -5.29 -9.73 0.84
CA THR A 103 -5.22 -9.97 2.29
C THR A 103 -5.96 -11.27 2.61
N LEU A 104 -5.64 -11.95 3.70
CA LEU A 104 -6.20 -13.26 4.04
C LEU A 104 -7.61 -13.15 4.65
N ILE A 105 -7.82 -12.28 5.64
CA ILE A 105 -9.11 -12.10 6.31
C ILE A 105 -9.52 -10.64 6.27
N TRP A 106 -10.58 -10.35 5.51
CA TRP A 106 -11.17 -9.02 5.41
C TRP A 106 -12.68 -9.08 5.28
N HIS A 107 -13.36 -8.11 5.87
CA HIS A 107 -14.82 -8.01 5.84
C HIS A 107 -15.37 -7.52 4.49
N SER A 108 -14.53 -6.84 3.70
CA SER A 108 -14.84 -6.41 2.34
C SER A 108 -14.30 -7.41 1.31
N GLN A 109 -14.89 -7.41 0.12
CA GLN A 109 -14.51 -8.34 -0.97
C GLN A 109 -14.38 -9.79 -0.46
N LEU A 110 -15.26 -10.15 0.47
CA LEU A 110 -15.37 -11.48 1.05
C LEU A 110 -16.22 -12.34 0.11
N ALA A 111 -15.75 -13.55 -0.20
CA ALA A 111 -16.52 -14.48 -1.01
C ALA A 111 -17.87 -14.78 -0.34
N ARG A 112 -18.96 -14.74 -1.12
CA ARG A 112 -20.33 -14.76 -0.57
C ARG A 112 -20.66 -15.99 0.26
N TRP A 113 -20.03 -17.12 -0.03
CA TRP A 113 -20.24 -18.39 0.66
C TRP A 113 -19.53 -18.46 2.02
N PHE A 114 -18.49 -17.64 2.25
CA PHE A 114 -17.48 -17.92 3.26
C PHE A 114 -18.05 -18.00 4.68
N THR A 115 -18.97 -17.11 5.02
CA THR A 115 -19.54 -16.99 6.37
C THR A 115 -20.99 -17.42 6.47
N VAL A 116 -21.55 -18.02 5.42
CA VAL A 116 -22.96 -18.44 5.37
C VAL A 116 -23.13 -19.87 4.84
N ASP A 117 -24.27 -20.48 5.16
CA ASP A 117 -24.70 -21.76 4.62
C ASP A 117 -25.43 -21.58 3.26
N GLU A 118 -25.92 -22.69 2.70
CA GLU A 118 -26.67 -22.70 1.43
C GLU A 118 -27.97 -21.87 1.47
N LYS A 119 -28.49 -21.58 2.67
CA LYS A 119 -29.69 -20.76 2.90
C LYS A 119 -29.35 -19.29 3.19
N GLY A 120 -28.07 -18.92 3.12
CA GLY A 120 -27.58 -17.59 3.44
C GLY A 120 -27.59 -17.24 4.94
N GLN A 121 -27.77 -18.23 5.82
CA GLN A 121 -27.69 -18.04 7.27
C GLN A 121 -26.24 -18.12 7.75
N PRO A 122 -25.85 -17.39 8.81
CA PRO A 122 -24.51 -17.52 9.39
C PRO A 122 -24.17 -18.97 9.73
N VAL A 123 -22.99 -19.43 9.33
CA VAL A 123 -22.52 -20.77 9.71
C VAL A 123 -22.16 -20.85 11.20
N SER A 124 -22.01 -22.08 11.71
CA SER A 124 -21.55 -22.29 13.08
C SER A 124 -20.10 -21.81 13.27
N PRO A 125 -19.69 -21.52 14.52
CA PRO A 125 -18.30 -21.21 14.86
C PRO A 125 -17.29 -22.25 14.35
N GLU A 126 -17.62 -23.54 14.42
CA GLU A 126 -16.75 -24.65 14.00
C GLU A 126 -16.53 -24.63 12.49
N VAL A 127 -17.60 -24.40 11.72
CA VAL A 127 -17.53 -24.31 10.26
C VAL A 127 -16.69 -23.09 9.86
N LEU A 128 -16.90 -21.93 10.48
CA LEU A 128 -16.10 -20.74 10.14
C LEU A 128 -14.62 -20.93 10.52
N LYS A 129 -14.31 -21.54 11.68
CA LYS A 129 -12.93 -21.88 12.06
C LYS A 129 -12.27 -22.77 11.01
N ALA A 130 -12.98 -23.80 10.54
CA ALA A 130 -12.47 -24.71 9.51
C ALA A 130 -12.23 -23.99 8.18
N ARG A 131 -13.18 -23.16 7.72
CA ARG A 131 -13.06 -22.38 6.48
C ARG A 131 -11.92 -21.35 6.53
N MET A 132 -11.77 -20.65 7.66
CA MET A 132 -10.64 -19.72 7.86
C MET A 132 -9.31 -20.47 7.83
N ARG A 133 -9.22 -21.62 8.51
CA ARG A 133 -8.01 -22.44 8.52
C ARG A 133 -7.66 -22.92 7.12
N ASP A 134 -8.60 -23.53 6.40
CA ASP A 134 -8.38 -24.02 5.04
C ASP A 134 -7.96 -22.88 4.11
N HIS A 135 -8.64 -21.74 4.17
CA HIS A 135 -8.33 -20.59 3.32
C HIS A 135 -6.92 -20.05 3.52
N ILE A 136 -6.54 -19.82 4.78
CA ILE A 136 -5.22 -19.30 5.15
C ILE A 136 -4.12 -20.32 4.79
N HIS A 137 -4.30 -21.58 5.18
CA HIS A 137 -3.31 -22.63 4.91
C HIS A 137 -3.11 -22.85 3.42
N THR A 138 -4.18 -22.88 2.63
CA THR A 138 -4.10 -23.14 1.19
C THR A 138 -3.35 -22.02 0.47
N ILE A 139 -3.65 -20.76 0.77
CA ILE A 139 -2.95 -19.61 0.15
C ILE A 139 -1.49 -19.58 0.60
N MET A 140 -1.22 -19.59 1.90
CA MET A 140 0.15 -19.42 2.40
C MET A 140 1.05 -20.59 2.06
N LYS A 141 0.55 -21.84 2.09
CA LYS A 141 1.35 -23.00 1.65
C LYS A 141 1.68 -22.95 0.16
N ARG A 142 0.77 -22.45 -0.69
CA ARG A 142 1.02 -22.34 -2.14
C ARG A 142 2.16 -21.36 -2.44
N TYR A 143 2.23 -20.25 -1.72
CA TYR A 143 3.23 -19.19 -1.95
C TYR A 143 4.35 -19.16 -0.90
N LYS A 144 4.52 -20.25 -0.15
CA LYS A 144 5.56 -20.40 0.87
C LYS A 144 6.93 -20.11 0.28
N GLY A 145 7.68 -19.22 0.95
CA GLY A 145 9.01 -18.78 0.51
C GLY A 145 9.04 -17.83 -0.70
N ARG A 146 7.89 -17.51 -1.31
CA ARG A 146 7.78 -16.62 -2.48
C ARG A 146 7.17 -15.26 -2.13
N ILE A 147 6.30 -15.22 -1.12
CA ILE A 147 5.73 -13.99 -0.56
C ILE A 147 6.40 -13.73 0.79
N LYS A 148 6.88 -12.51 1.00
CA LYS A 148 7.63 -12.14 2.21
C LYS A 148 6.75 -12.13 3.46
N GLY A 149 5.52 -11.64 3.32
CA GLY A 149 4.58 -11.54 4.43
C GLY A 149 3.17 -11.20 3.96
N TYR A 150 2.21 -11.30 4.87
CA TYR A 150 0.78 -11.20 4.58
C TYR A 150 0.09 -10.21 5.50
N ASP A 151 -0.78 -9.39 4.92
CA ASP A 151 -1.84 -8.74 5.68
C ASP A 151 -2.82 -9.84 6.11
N VAL A 152 -2.65 -10.37 7.32
CA VAL A 152 -3.40 -11.52 7.83
C VAL A 152 -4.84 -11.10 8.13
N VAL A 153 -5.00 -9.96 8.82
CA VAL A 153 -6.29 -9.36 9.10
C VAL A 153 -6.26 -7.90 8.66
N ASN A 154 -7.28 -7.51 7.90
CA ASN A 154 -7.46 -6.14 7.42
C ASN A 154 -8.69 -5.48 8.07
N GLU A 155 -8.53 -4.25 8.57
CA GLU A 155 -9.61 -3.33 8.98
C GLU A 155 -10.65 -3.92 9.96
N ALA A 156 -10.17 -4.51 11.05
CA ALA A 156 -11.00 -5.18 12.05
C ALA A 156 -11.45 -4.26 13.20
N PHE A 157 -10.90 -3.04 13.31
CA PHE A 157 -11.30 -2.04 14.29
C PHE A 157 -12.07 -0.88 13.64
N GLU A 158 -13.05 -0.36 14.36
CA GLU A 158 -13.67 0.94 14.08
C GLU A 158 -12.78 2.08 14.60
N ASP A 159 -13.00 3.30 14.13
CA ASP A 159 -12.15 4.45 14.48
C ASP A 159 -12.23 4.83 15.98
N ASN A 160 -13.29 4.41 16.68
CA ASN A 160 -13.41 4.54 18.14
C ASN A 160 -12.67 3.44 18.93
N GLY A 161 -11.93 2.54 18.26
CA GLY A 161 -11.19 1.44 18.88
C GLY A 161 -12.03 0.19 19.20
N SER A 162 -13.33 0.21 18.95
CA SER A 162 -14.16 -0.99 19.10
C SER A 162 -13.95 -1.96 17.93
N TYR A 163 -14.23 -3.25 18.14
CA TYR A 163 -14.21 -4.23 17.06
C TYR A 163 -15.33 -3.94 16.05
N ARG A 164 -14.98 -3.97 14.76
CA ARG A 164 -15.94 -3.94 13.67
C ARG A 164 -16.87 -5.15 13.78
N ARG A 165 -18.18 -4.91 13.68
CA ARG A 165 -19.22 -5.96 13.71
C ARG A 165 -19.31 -6.72 12.38
N SER A 166 -18.18 -7.24 11.90
CA SER A 166 -18.05 -8.04 10.68
C SER A 166 -18.73 -9.41 10.82
N PRO A 167 -19.01 -10.13 9.71
CA PRO A 167 -19.51 -11.50 9.78
C PRO A 167 -18.61 -12.42 10.62
N PHE A 168 -17.29 -12.26 10.53
CA PHE A 168 -16.33 -13.01 11.36
C PHE A 168 -16.54 -12.73 12.84
N TYR A 169 -16.62 -11.45 13.23
CA TYR A 169 -16.81 -11.06 14.63
C TYR A 169 -18.18 -11.50 15.17
N ARG A 170 -19.23 -11.48 14.36
CA ARG A 170 -20.57 -11.92 14.79
C ARG A 170 -20.62 -13.41 15.12
N ILE A 171 -19.83 -14.24 14.43
CA ILE A 171 -19.81 -15.69 14.62
C ILE A 171 -18.78 -16.11 15.68
N LEU A 172 -17.59 -15.50 15.67
CA LEU A 172 -16.44 -15.93 16.50
C LEU A 172 -16.07 -14.94 17.61
N GLY A 173 -16.76 -13.81 17.75
CA GLY A 173 -16.37 -12.75 18.68
C GLY A 173 -14.99 -12.19 18.33
N LYS A 174 -14.22 -11.75 19.33
CA LYS A 174 -12.86 -11.20 19.13
C LYS A 174 -11.82 -12.25 18.70
N ASP A 175 -12.09 -13.54 18.92
CA ASP A 175 -11.11 -14.61 18.74
C ASP A 175 -10.77 -14.87 17.27
N PHE A 176 -11.60 -14.42 16.32
CA PHE A 176 -11.33 -14.61 14.88
C PHE A 176 -9.97 -14.04 14.47
N MET A 177 -9.54 -12.92 15.05
CA MET A 177 -8.25 -12.31 14.73
C MET A 177 -7.11 -13.18 15.24
N LYS A 178 -7.18 -13.64 16.50
CA LYS A 178 -6.17 -14.52 17.10
C LYS A 178 -6.02 -15.82 16.31
N LEU A 179 -7.15 -16.43 15.95
CA LEU A 179 -7.19 -17.64 15.12
C LEU A 179 -6.57 -17.42 13.75
N ALA A 180 -6.83 -16.28 13.09
CA ALA A 180 -6.24 -15.98 11.80
C ALA A 180 -4.71 -15.89 11.87
N PHE A 181 -4.15 -15.19 12.86
CA PHE A 181 -2.70 -15.13 13.06
C PHE A 181 -2.10 -16.48 13.44
N GLN A 182 -2.77 -17.25 14.30
CA GLN A 182 -2.34 -18.60 14.63
C GLN A 182 -2.29 -19.51 13.39
N TYR A 183 -3.34 -19.54 12.58
CA TYR A 183 -3.37 -20.33 11.35
C TYR A 183 -2.32 -19.87 10.34
N ALA A 184 -2.04 -18.56 10.27
CA ALA A 184 -1.01 -18.03 9.39
C ALA A 184 0.40 -18.47 9.84
N GLN A 185 0.69 -18.36 11.15
CA GLN A 185 1.93 -18.85 11.75
C GLN A 185 2.13 -20.36 11.54
N GLU A 186 1.06 -21.15 11.66
CA GLU A 186 1.10 -22.60 11.40
C GLU A 186 1.30 -22.93 9.91
N ALA A 187 0.75 -22.14 9.00
CA ALA A 187 0.81 -22.38 7.57
C ALA A 187 2.21 -22.09 6.98
N ASP A 188 2.81 -20.98 7.38
CA ASP A 188 4.17 -20.61 6.99
C ASP A 188 4.89 -19.85 8.12
N PRO A 189 5.69 -20.54 8.94
CA PRO A 189 6.44 -19.92 10.02
C PRO A 189 7.50 -18.91 9.54
N ASP A 190 7.88 -18.91 8.27
CA ASP A 190 8.93 -18.02 7.76
C ASP A 190 8.37 -16.70 7.19
N ALA A 191 7.08 -16.66 6.84
CA ALA A 191 6.44 -15.47 6.26
C ALA A 191 5.99 -14.47 7.34
N GLU A 192 6.36 -13.19 7.21
CA GLU A 192 5.96 -12.16 8.18
C GLU A 192 4.42 -11.97 8.24
N LEU A 193 3.89 -11.71 9.43
CA LEU A 193 2.46 -11.63 9.71
C LEU A 193 2.05 -10.21 10.13
N TYR A 194 1.11 -9.63 9.40
CA TYR A 194 0.74 -8.23 9.55
C TYR A 194 -0.73 -8.02 9.91
N TYR A 195 -0.98 -6.99 10.73
CA TYR A 195 -2.29 -6.35 10.85
C TYR A 195 -2.29 -5.07 10.01
N ASN A 196 -3.30 -4.84 9.17
CA ASN A 196 -3.37 -3.67 8.29
C ASN A 196 -4.68 -2.88 8.48
N ASP A 197 -4.62 -1.55 8.58
CA ASP A 197 -5.81 -0.71 8.79
C ASP A 197 -5.63 0.76 8.35
N TYR A 198 -6.75 1.41 8.01
CA TYR A 198 -6.82 2.85 7.79
C TYR A 198 -7.03 3.63 9.09
N ASN A 199 -6.85 4.95 9.03
CA ASN A 199 -7.03 5.87 10.15
C ASN A 199 -6.24 5.51 11.42
N MET A 200 -5.08 4.86 11.26
CA MET A 200 -4.19 4.50 12.37
C MET A 200 -3.54 5.70 13.07
N ALA A 201 -3.72 6.93 12.55
CA ALA A 201 -3.38 8.16 13.27
C ALA A 201 -4.45 8.56 14.31
N THR A 202 -5.62 7.92 14.29
CA THR A 202 -6.68 8.11 15.29
C THR A 202 -6.27 7.44 16.61
N PRO A 203 -6.15 8.19 17.72
CA PRO A 203 -5.60 7.65 18.96
C PRO A 203 -6.32 6.40 19.47
N ALA A 204 -7.65 6.43 19.55
CA ALA A 204 -8.44 5.30 20.08
C ALA A 204 -8.26 4.01 19.26
N LYS A 205 -8.21 4.14 17.92
CA LYS A 205 -7.96 3.01 17.03
C LYS A 205 -6.54 2.46 17.18
N CYS A 206 -5.55 3.34 17.21
CA CYS A 206 -4.15 2.95 17.42
C CYS A 206 -3.96 2.24 18.77
N ASP A 207 -4.63 2.73 19.83
CA ASP A 207 -4.55 2.11 21.16
C ASP A 207 -5.18 0.72 21.19
N ALA A 208 -6.32 0.53 20.51
CA ALA A 208 -6.93 -0.80 20.39
C ALA A 208 -6.01 -1.81 19.66
N VAL A 209 -5.33 -1.38 18.60
CA VAL A 209 -4.36 -2.22 17.88
C VAL A 209 -3.13 -2.52 18.74
N VAL A 210 -2.65 -1.55 19.52
CA VAL A 210 -1.55 -1.74 20.49
C VAL A 210 -1.91 -2.80 21.53
N GLU A 211 -3.13 -2.76 22.08
CA GLU A 211 -3.60 -3.80 23.01
C GLU A 211 -3.74 -5.15 22.33
N PHE A 212 -4.25 -5.20 21.09
CA PHE A 212 -4.30 -6.44 20.32
C PHE A 212 -2.91 -7.07 20.08
N VAL A 213 -1.91 -6.25 19.73
CA VAL A 213 -0.52 -6.72 19.58
C VAL A 213 0.00 -7.32 20.89
N LYS A 214 -0.27 -6.68 22.04
CA LYS A 214 0.12 -7.21 23.36
C LYS A 214 -0.59 -8.54 23.66
N GLU A 215 -1.89 -8.64 23.37
CA GLU A 215 -2.65 -9.88 23.54
C GLU A 215 -2.06 -11.04 22.74
N LEU A 216 -1.76 -10.84 21.45
CA LEU A 216 -1.12 -11.89 20.63
C LEU A 216 0.21 -12.35 21.21
N LYS A 217 1.07 -11.39 21.59
CA LYS A 217 2.39 -11.69 22.15
C LYS A 217 2.31 -12.42 23.50
N ALA A 218 1.36 -12.06 24.36
CA ALA A 218 1.15 -12.74 25.63
C ALA A 218 0.72 -14.20 25.46
N GLU A 219 0.05 -14.52 24.35
CA GLU A 219 -0.40 -15.87 23.99
C GLU A 219 0.61 -16.63 23.11
N GLY A 220 1.79 -16.04 22.82
CA GLY A 220 2.81 -16.66 21.97
C GLY A 220 2.47 -16.69 20.48
N ILE A 221 1.48 -15.90 20.05
CA ILE A 221 1.08 -15.76 18.64
C ILE A 221 1.91 -14.63 18.02
N ARG A 222 2.55 -14.91 16.88
CA ARG A 222 3.43 -13.96 16.21
C ARG A 222 2.64 -12.87 15.48
N ILE A 223 3.12 -11.63 15.64
CA ILE A 223 2.80 -10.49 14.80
C ILE A 223 4.09 -9.69 14.59
N ASP A 224 4.46 -9.49 13.33
CA ASP A 224 5.76 -8.93 12.97
C ASP A 224 5.67 -7.42 12.75
N ALA A 225 4.57 -6.97 12.13
CA ALA A 225 4.37 -5.56 11.80
C ALA A 225 2.90 -5.14 11.83
N VAL A 226 2.71 -3.83 11.99
CA VAL A 226 1.41 -3.17 11.77
C VAL A 226 1.52 -2.24 10.56
N GLY A 227 0.65 -2.47 9.58
CA GLY A 227 0.48 -1.64 8.40
C GLY A 227 -0.49 -0.50 8.65
N LEU A 228 -0.04 0.73 8.44
CA LEU A 228 -0.89 1.90 8.37
C LEU A 228 -1.12 2.19 6.89
N GLN A 229 -2.37 2.05 6.44
CA GLN A 229 -2.71 2.24 5.02
C GLN A 229 -2.20 3.58 4.50
N GLY A 230 -2.49 4.66 5.21
CA GLY A 230 -1.99 5.98 4.83
C GLY A 230 -2.76 6.60 3.67
N HIS A 231 -4.06 6.35 3.61
CA HIS A 231 -4.99 7.13 2.79
C HIS A 231 -5.26 8.50 3.42
N MET A 232 -4.67 9.54 2.83
CA MET A 232 -4.67 10.88 3.42
C MET A 232 -5.37 11.89 2.51
N ASN A 233 -5.72 13.03 3.07
CA ASN A 233 -6.15 14.22 2.35
C ASN A 233 -5.22 15.38 2.71
N MET A 234 -5.39 16.56 2.11
CA MET A 234 -4.52 17.73 2.37
C MET A 234 -4.53 18.22 3.83
N ASP A 235 -5.65 18.04 4.52
CA ASP A 235 -5.97 18.50 5.86
C ASP A 235 -5.63 17.50 6.97
N GLY A 236 -5.51 16.21 6.67
CA GLY A 236 -5.29 15.22 7.72
C GLY A 236 -4.86 13.82 7.23
N PRO A 237 -4.29 13.01 8.12
CA PRO A 237 -3.83 13.37 9.48
C PRO A 237 -2.60 14.30 9.48
N SER A 238 -2.21 14.86 10.63
CA SER A 238 -0.95 15.62 10.76
C SER A 238 0.26 14.69 10.85
N VAL A 239 1.46 15.23 10.58
CA VAL A 239 2.73 14.49 10.72
C VAL A 239 2.92 14.03 12.16
N GLU A 240 2.57 14.88 13.13
CA GLU A 240 2.72 14.62 14.57
C GLU A 240 1.78 13.52 15.05
N ALA A 241 0.54 13.48 14.54
CA ALA A 241 -0.41 12.41 14.86
C ALA A 241 0.11 11.06 14.33
N TYR A 242 0.63 11.05 13.10
CA TYR A 242 1.23 9.84 12.52
C TYR A 242 2.49 9.39 13.27
N GLU A 243 3.36 10.34 13.66
CA GLU A 243 4.54 10.07 14.47
C GLU A 243 4.18 9.47 15.84
N THR A 244 3.07 9.91 16.44
CA THR A 244 2.58 9.37 17.71
C THR A 244 2.23 7.88 17.58
N SER A 245 1.54 7.50 16.50
CA SER A 245 1.23 6.08 16.23
C SER A 245 2.47 5.23 16.01
N PHE A 246 3.47 5.75 15.29
CA PHE A 246 4.75 5.05 15.10
C PHE A 246 5.43 4.71 16.44
N LYS A 247 5.49 5.69 17.35
CA LYS A 247 6.08 5.48 18.68
C LYS A 247 5.32 4.44 19.49
N LYS A 248 3.98 4.50 19.48
CA LYS A 248 3.13 3.55 20.22
C LYS A 248 3.32 2.11 19.73
N LEU A 249 3.34 1.91 18.41
CA LEU A 249 3.52 0.59 17.80
C LEU A 249 4.95 0.05 18.01
N ALA A 250 5.97 0.90 17.85
CA ALA A 250 7.36 0.52 18.14
C ALA A 250 7.54 0.11 19.61
N ALA A 251 6.86 0.78 20.55
CA ALA A 251 6.96 0.49 21.98
C ALA A 251 6.41 -0.90 22.36
N VAL A 252 5.51 -1.48 21.54
CA VAL A 252 5.07 -2.87 21.70
C VAL A 252 5.85 -3.85 20.84
N GLY A 253 6.97 -3.42 20.25
CA GLY A 253 7.97 -4.27 19.61
C GLY A 253 7.52 -4.87 18.28
N VAL A 254 6.70 -4.17 17.52
CA VAL A 254 6.37 -4.52 16.13
C VAL A 254 7.01 -3.52 15.18
N LYS A 255 7.30 -3.96 13.97
CA LYS A 255 7.66 -3.08 12.86
C LYS A 255 6.44 -2.28 12.41
N VAL A 256 6.71 -1.20 11.68
CA VAL A 256 5.69 -0.34 11.10
C VAL A 256 5.84 -0.36 9.58
N MET A 257 4.71 -0.29 8.87
CA MET A 257 4.72 -0.12 7.42
C MET A 257 3.71 0.96 7.02
N ILE A 258 4.01 1.64 5.92
CA ILE A 258 3.03 2.42 5.17
C ILE A 258 2.63 1.58 3.98
N THR A 259 1.37 1.14 3.95
CA THR A 259 0.97 0.01 3.10
C THR A 259 0.17 0.42 1.86
N GLU A 260 -0.52 1.56 1.90
CA GLU A 260 -1.48 2.00 0.89
C GLU A 260 -1.44 3.53 0.71
N TRP A 261 -0.24 4.11 0.65
CA TRP A 261 -0.04 5.54 0.71
C TRP A 261 -0.60 6.26 -0.53
N ASP A 262 -1.54 7.16 -0.29
CA ASP A 262 -2.02 8.13 -1.26
C ASP A 262 -2.43 9.42 -0.54
N ILE A 263 -2.37 10.57 -1.22
CA ILE A 263 -2.82 11.85 -0.66
C ILE A 263 -3.73 12.55 -1.67
N SER A 264 -5.04 12.54 -1.42
CA SER A 264 -6.00 13.29 -2.23
C SER A 264 -5.62 14.78 -2.23
N ILE A 265 -5.56 15.37 -3.44
CA ILE A 265 -5.33 16.80 -3.59
C ILE A 265 -6.64 17.59 -3.55
N LEU A 266 -7.77 16.91 -3.73
CA LEU A 266 -9.08 17.53 -3.83
C LEU A 266 -9.58 18.05 -2.47
N PRO A 267 -10.46 19.07 -2.47
CA PRO A 267 -11.12 19.52 -1.25
C PRO A 267 -11.87 18.39 -0.55
N ASN A 268 -11.86 18.42 0.79
CA ASN A 268 -12.50 17.43 1.66
C ASN A 268 -13.63 18.06 2.50
N PRO A 269 -14.73 18.54 1.90
CA PRO A 269 -15.78 19.26 2.63
C PRO A 269 -16.57 18.37 3.60
N TYR A 270 -16.47 17.05 3.47
CA TYR A 270 -17.14 16.09 4.34
C TYR A 270 -16.28 15.65 5.54
N ASN A 271 -15.07 16.21 5.69
CA ASN A 271 -14.10 15.80 6.71
C ASN A 271 -13.88 14.27 6.72
N HIS A 272 -13.94 13.66 5.53
CA HIS A 272 -13.77 12.23 5.35
C HIS A 272 -12.29 11.87 5.47
N SER A 273 -11.96 10.76 6.14
CA SER A 273 -10.59 10.24 6.21
C SER A 273 -10.59 8.72 6.14
N GLY A 274 -9.55 8.14 5.54
CA GLY A 274 -9.39 6.69 5.47
C GLY A 274 -10.09 6.04 4.28
N ALA A 275 -10.55 4.81 4.51
CA ALA A 275 -11.00 3.87 3.49
C ALA A 275 -12.25 3.07 3.87
N ASN A 276 -13.10 3.60 4.76
CA ASN A 276 -14.33 2.91 5.13
C ASN A 276 -15.22 2.68 3.89
N ILE A 277 -15.34 1.42 3.48
CA ILE A 277 -16.01 1.03 2.24
C ILE A 277 -17.48 1.43 2.17
N SER A 278 -18.10 1.82 3.28
CA SER A 278 -19.49 2.24 3.37
C SER A 278 -19.70 3.72 3.06
N ASP A 279 -18.63 4.52 3.06
CA ASP A 279 -18.74 5.98 2.91
C ASP A 279 -19.03 6.36 1.46
N ARG A 280 -20.13 7.10 1.24
CA ARG A 280 -20.53 7.61 -0.07
C ARG A 280 -21.03 9.03 0.07
N PHE A 281 -20.55 9.92 -0.80
CA PHE A 281 -21.03 11.30 -0.85
C PHE A 281 -21.43 11.70 -2.26
N ALA A 282 -22.35 12.66 -2.36
CA ALA A 282 -22.83 13.15 -3.64
C ALA A 282 -21.73 13.93 -4.38
N TYR A 283 -21.72 13.81 -5.71
CA TYR A 283 -20.84 14.61 -6.54
C TYR A 283 -21.28 16.08 -6.53
N ASN A 284 -20.32 16.99 -6.41
CA ASN A 284 -20.47 18.42 -6.65
C ASN A 284 -19.18 18.96 -7.29
N LYS A 285 -19.31 19.87 -8.25
CA LYS A 285 -18.19 20.56 -8.91
C LYS A 285 -17.23 21.23 -7.92
N THR A 286 -17.74 21.72 -6.79
CA THR A 286 -16.90 22.32 -5.73
C THR A 286 -15.91 21.33 -5.11
N ASN A 287 -16.20 20.03 -5.19
CA ASN A 287 -15.40 18.95 -4.60
C ASN A 287 -14.40 18.37 -5.62
N ASP A 288 -14.43 18.89 -6.85
CA ASP A 288 -13.62 18.45 -7.99
C ASP A 288 -13.13 19.66 -8.81
N PRO A 289 -12.49 20.68 -8.19
CA PRO A 289 -12.18 21.95 -8.86
C PRO A 289 -11.00 21.87 -9.83
N TYR A 290 -10.20 20.80 -9.80
CA TYR A 290 -8.92 20.71 -10.53
C TYR A 290 -8.98 19.79 -11.75
N ARG A 291 -10.16 19.68 -12.39
CA ARG A 291 -10.33 18.79 -13.54
C ARG A 291 -9.44 19.16 -14.72
N ASP A 292 -9.30 20.45 -15.00
CA ASP A 292 -8.57 20.93 -16.17
C ASP A 292 -7.11 21.24 -15.84
N ALA A 293 -6.85 21.89 -14.71
CA ALA A 293 -5.52 22.21 -14.23
C ALA A 293 -5.48 22.30 -12.70
N ILE A 294 -4.34 21.91 -12.11
CA ILE A 294 -4.06 22.09 -10.69
C ILE A 294 -3.42 23.47 -10.50
N PRO A 295 -3.97 24.36 -9.64
CA PRO A 295 -3.32 25.62 -9.30
C PRO A 295 -1.91 25.41 -8.74
N LYS A 296 -0.99 26.32 -9.05
CA LYS A 296 0.44 26.17 -8.70
C LYS A 296 0.69 26.12 -7.20
N ASP A 297 -0.05 26.91 -6.44
CA ASP A 297 -0.02 26.97 -4.98
C ASP A 297 -0.58 25.68 -4.35
N VAL A 298 -1.66 25.14 -4.90
CA VAL A 298 -2.23 23.84 -4.50
C VAL A 298 -1.23 22.71 -4.76
N LEU A 299 -0.62 22.66 -5.94
CA LEU A 299 0.40 21.67 -6.27
C LEU A 299 1.63 21.81 -5.37
N LYS A 300 2.06 23.04 -5.05
CA LYS A 300 3.15 23.30 -4.11
C LYS A 300 2.82 22.78 -2.71
N ALA A 301 1.60 23.00 -2.22
CA ALA A 301 1.13 22.50 -0.93
C ALA A 301 1.10 20.96 -0.91
N TRP A 302 0.57 20.33 -1.96
CA TRP A 302 0.54 18.88 -2.10
C TRP A 302 1.94 18.27 -2.12
N ASN A 303 2.86 18.87 -2.90
CA ASN A 303 4.27 18.45 -2.92
C ASN A 303 4.90 18.53 -1.53
N LYS A 304 4.67 19.64 -0.80
CA LYS A 304 5.18 19.82 0.56
C LYS A 304 4.66 18.73 1.49
N ARG A 305 3.35 18.47 1.46
CA ARG A 305 2.72 17.44 2.29
C ARG A 305 3.30 16.06 2.05
N TYR A 306 3.47 15.67 0.78
CA TYR A 306 4.14 14.42 0.41
C TYR A 306 5.57 14.35 0.97
N THR A 307 6.36 15.42 0.83
CA THR A 307 7.75 15.44 1.32
C THR A 307 7.86 15.50 2.85
N ASP A 308 6.88 16.06 3.55
CA ASP A 308 6.85 16.10 5.02
C ASP A 308 6.55 14.70 5.57
N MET A 309 5.54 14.00 5.01
CA MET A 309 5.24 12.61 5.37
C MET A 309 6.41 11.68 5.03
N PHE A 310 7.02 11.84 3.85
CA PHE A 310 8.18 11.04 3.46
C PHE A 310 9.39 11.28 4.38
N ALA A 311 9.61 12.52 4.82
CA ALA A 311 10.65 12.83 5.79
C ALA A 311 10.40 12.13 7.15
N LEU A 312 9.14 12.03 7.58
CA LEU A 312 8.78 11.25 8.76
C LEU A 312 9.10 9.76 8.56
N PHE A 313 8.77 9.18 7.41
CA PHE A 313 9.07 7.77 7.14
C PHE A 313 10.58 7.49 7.17
N ILE A 314 11.38 8.38 6.57
CA ILE A 314 12.85 8.33 6.65
C ILE A 314 13.35 8.46 8.09
N LYS A 315 12.78 9.38 8.88
CA LYS A 315 13.15 9.58 10.29
C LYS A 315 13.01 8.28 11.09
N TYR A 316 12.01 7.45 10.75
CA TYR A 316 11.71 6.19 11.42
C TYR A 316 12.15 4.94 10.63
N HIS A 317 13.11 5.06 9.71
CA HIS A 317 13.57 3.93 8.87
C HIS A 317 14.05 2.69 9.64
N GLU A 318 14.44 2.81 10.91
CA GLU A 318 14.82 1.64 11.74
C GLU A 318 13.63 0.73 12.09
N ILE A 319 12.41 1.29 12.13
CA ILE A 319 11.17 0.55 12.39
C ILE A 319 10.25 0.48 11.18
N VAL A 320 10.39 1.40 10.22
CA VAL A 320 9.61 1.44 8.98
C VAL A 320 10.31 0.60 7.94
N ASP A 321 9.79 -0.60 7.65
CA ASP A 321 10.46 -1.53 6.72
C ASP A 321 9.95 -1.40 5.27
N ARG A 322 8.76 -0.82 5.08
CA ARG A 322 8.12 -0.66 3.76
C ARG A 322 7.23 0.58 3.69
N VAL A 323 7.32 1.29 2.56
CA VAL A 323 6.42 2.39 2.16
C VAL A 323 5.86 2.08 0.79
N THR A 324 4.56 1.82 0.68
CA THR A 324 3.89 1.40 -0.56
C THR A 324 2.86 2.41 -0.98
N VAL A 325 2.86 2.83 -2.25
CA VAL A 325 1.81 3.72 -2.81
C VAL A 325 0.64 2.91 -3.36
N TRP A 326 -0.59 3.37 -3.13
CA TRP A 326 -1.81 2.63 -3.54
C TRP A 326 -2.26 2.93 -4.96
N GLY A 327 -1.47 2.42 -5.90
CA GLY A 327 -1.69 2.52 -7.34
C GLY A 327 -0.50 3.15 -8.05
N LEU A 328 -0.38 2.87 -9.34
CA LEU A 328 0.73 3.36 -10.14
C LEU A 328 0.52 4.80 -10.61
N THR A 329 -0.58 5.06 -11.32
CA THR A 329 -0.85 6.34 -12.00
C THR A 329 -2.14 6.98 -11.50
N ASP A 330 -2.18 8.32 -11.46
CA ASP A 330 -3.40 9.07 -11.11
C ASP A 330 -4.63 8.66 -11.94
N ALA A 331 -4.42 8.16 -13.16
CA ALA A 331 -5.50 7.76 -14.06
C ALA A 331 -6.33 6.60 -13.52
N HIS A 332 -5.71 5.69 -12.77
CA HIS A 332 -6.34 4.47 -12.28
C HIS A 332 -6.49 4.43 -10.75
N SER A 333 -6.19 5.53 -10.04
CA SER A 333 -6.39 5.58 -8.60
C SER A 333 -7.87 5.42 -8.24
N TRP A 334 -8.14 4.58 -7.26
CA TRP A 334 -9.48 4.39 -6.67
C TRP A 334 -10.11 5.69 -6.13
N LYS A 335 -9.30 6.69 -5.74
CA LYS A 335 -9.76 8.00 -5.25
C LYS A 335 -10.54 8.83 -6.29
N ASN A 336 -10.40 8.49 -7.57
CA ASN A 336 -11.22 9.09 -8.64
C ASN A 336 -12.72 8.79 -8.44
N ASP A 337 -13.04 7.61 -7.90
CA ASP A 337 -14.42 7.15 -7.77
C ASP A 337 -14.88 6.88 -6.33
N PHE A 338 -13.97 6.97 -5.35
CA PHE A 338 -14.26 6.79 -3.94
C PHE A 338 -13.74 7.97 -3.09
N PRO A 339 -14.50 8.45 -2.09
CA PRO A 339 -15.89 8.09 -1.75
C PRO A 339 -16.94 8.81 -2.61
N ILE A 340 -16.51 9.70 -3.51
CA ILE A 340 -17.37 10.42 -4.45
C ILE A 340 -17.05 9.93 -5.86
N ARG A 341 -18.06 9.37 -6.53
CA ARG A 341 -17.94 8.83 -7.89
C ARG A 341 -17.74 9.93 -8.92
N GLY A 342 -16.85 9.72 -9.90
CA GLY A 342 -16.68 10.59 -11.07
C GLY A 342 -15.76 11.81 -10.90
N ARG A 343 -15.00 11.89 -9.80
CA ARG A 343 -14.00 12.95 -9.60
C ARG A 343 -12.74 12.72 -10.44
N LYS A 344 -11.91 13.75 -10.57
CA LYS A 344 -10.58 13.66 -11.18
C LYS A 344 -9.52 14.04 -10.15
N ASP A 345 -9.07 13.05 -9.39
CA ASP A 345 -8.06 13.24 -8.33
C ASP A 345 -6.62 13.08 -8.87
N TYR A 346 -5.61 13.46 -8.08
CA TYR A 346 -4.20 13.36 -8.46
C TYR A 346 -3.33 12.86 -7.30
N PRO A 347 -3.66 11.70 -6.68
CA PRO A 347 -3.14 11.40 -5.37
C PRO A 347 -1.81 10.64 -5.37
N LEU A 348 -1.27 10.26 -6.53
CA LEU A 348 -0.12 9.34 -6.65
C LEU A 348 1.15 10.05 -7.14
N LEU A 349 2.24 9.30 -7.27
CA LEU A 349 3.58 9.81 -7.63
C LEU A 349 3.83 9.90 -9.15
N ILE A 350 2.99 9.26 -9.95
CA ILE A 350 3.07 9.26 -11.42
C ILE A 350 1.73 9.79 -11.95
N ASP A 351 1.80 10.72 -12.89
CA ASP A 351 0.61 11.36 -13.44
C ASP A 351 -0.15 10.47 -14.45
N ARG A 352 -1.22 11.04 -15.01
CA ARG A 352 -2.11 10.35 -15.96
C ARG A 352 -1.42 10.01 -17.29
N ASP A 353 -0.36 10.72 -17.63
CA ASP A 353 0.43 10.54 -18.86
C ASP A 353 1.69 9.70 -18.62
N ARG A 354 1.75 9.01 -17.48
CA ARG A 354 2.85 8.13 -17.06
C ARG A 354 4.17 8.88 -16.87
N GLN A 355 4.12 10.18 -16.55
CA GLN A 355 5.29 10.96 -16.17
C GLN A 355 5.45 10.98 -14.65
N VAL A 356 6.70 10.85 -14.20
CA VAL A 356 7.06 10.94 -12.79
C VAL A 356 6.84 12.38 -12.31
N LYS A 357 6.00 12.58 -11.29
CA LYS A 357 5.70 13.92 -10.78
C LYS A 357 6.94 14.58 -10.15
N PRO A 358 7.05 15.92 -10.18
CA PRO A 358 8.20 16.64 -9.63
C PRO A 358 8.53 16.35 -8.16
N VAL A 359 7.54 15.97 -7.34
CA VAL A 359 7.74 15.60 -5.93
C VAL A 359 8.70 14.42 -5.75
N VAL A 360 8.72 13.48 -6.68
CA VAL A 360 9.56 12.28 -6.62
C VAL A 360 11.04 12.65 -6.60
N ASN A 361 11.44 13.69 -7.33
CA ASN A 361 12.81 14.20 -7.30
C ASN A 361 13.20 14.77 -5.93
N GLN A 362 12.26 15.35 -5.20
CA GLN A 362 12.49 15.86 -3.85
C GLN A 362 12.64 14.70 -2.86
N MET A 363 11.77 13.70 -2.97
CA MET A 363 11.84 12.46 -2.17
C MET A 363 13.18 11.74 -2.38
N ILE A 364 13.60 11.54 -3.63
CA ILE A 364 14.91 10.95 -3.96
C ILE A 364 16.07 11.71 -3.29
N LYS A 365 16.04 13.04 -3.31
CA LYS A 365 17.06 13.88 -2.65
C LYS A 365 17.03 13.70 -1.12
N GLN A 366 15.85 13.63 -0.50
CA GLN A 366 15.70 13.37 0.94
C GLN A 366 16.28 12.00 1.32
N ALA A 367 15.92 10.94 0.59
CA ALA A 367 16.36 9.58 0.85
C ALA A 367 17.87 9.41 0.67
N LYS A 368 18.46 9.96 -0.40
CA LYS A 368 19.92 9.97 -0.60
C LYS A 368 20.66 10.73 0.49
N LYS A 369 20.11 11.86 0.95
CA LYS A 369 20.71 12.65 2.04
C LYS A 369 20.71 11.84 3.34
N ALA A 370 19.64 11.12 3.65
CA ALA A 370 19.56 10.25 4.82
C ALA A 370 20.51 9.05 4.71
N SER A 371 20.51 8.34 3.59
CA SER A 371 21.39 7.19 3.36
C SER A 371 22.88 7.55 3.48
N LYS A 372 23.28 8.76 3.04
CA LYS A 372 24.66 9.25 3.23
C LYS A 372 25.02 9.50 4.69
N LYS A 373 24.05 9.83 5.55
CA LYS A 373 24.29 10.01 7.00
C LYS A 373 24.48 8.66 7.71
N LEU A 374 23.86 7.59 7.23
CA LEU A 374 24.01 6.24 7.79
C LEU A 374 25.37 5.60 7.52
N LYS A 375 26.11 6.08 6.50
CA LYS A 375 27.44 5.58 6.10
C LYS A 375 28.59 6.34 6.76
N LYS A 376 28.28 7.36 7.56
CA LYS A 376 29.24 8.13 8.36
C LYS A 376 29.09 7.69 9.80
#